data_AF-A0A7C3D3B6-F1
#
_entry.id   AF-A0A7C3D3B6-F1
#
_cell.length_a   1.000
_cell.length_b   1.000
_cell.length_c   1.000
_cell.angle_alpha   90.00
_cell.angle_beta   90.00
_cell.angle_gamma   90.00
#
_symmetry.space_group_name_H-M   'P 1'
#
loop_
_entity.id
_entity.type
_entity.pdbx_description
1 polymer ?
#
loop_
_entity_poly.entity_id
_entity_poly.type
_entity_poly.pdbx_seq_one_letter_code
_entity_poly.pdbx_strand_id
1 'polypeptide(L)' 'MVVEATKECPNCGVEVPASAERCPICGYEFPRVPVHHRLVGLLVLVAFLLPLIVALFFYLR' A
#
# COMPACT_ATOMS: atom_id res chain seq x y z
N MET A 1 -2.32 12.06 -28.44
CA MET A 1 -2.92 12.87 -27.35
C MET A 1 -2.68 12.08 -26.06
N VAL A 2 -1.86 12.59 -25.15
CA VAL A 2 -1.63 11.93 -23.86
C VAL A 2 -2.78 12.34 -22.96
N VAL A 3 -3.73 11.44 -22.73
CA VAL A 3 -4.78 11.63 -21.72
C VAL A 3 -4.13 11.30 -20.38
N GLU A 4 -3.60 12.31 -19.70
CA GLU A 4 -3.10 12.14 -18.34
C GLU A 4 -4.28 11.89 -17.40
N ALA A 5 -4.17 10.88 -16.56
CA ALA A 5 -5.16 10.64 -15.52
C ALA A 5 -5.15 11.82 -14.54
N THR A 6 -6.32 12.35 -14.22
CA THR A 6 -6.53 13.41 -13.22
C THR A 6 -7.22 12.84 -11.99
N LYS A 7 -7.10 13.54 -10.86
CA LYS A 7 -7.78 13.26 -9.60
C LYS A 7 -8.24 14.57 -8.98
N GLU A 8 -9.34 14.54 -8.24
CA GLU A 8 -9.82 15.69 -7.50
C GLU A 8 -9.06 15.85 -6.18
N CYS A 9 -8.68 17.07 -5.82
CA CYS A 9 -8.05 17.35 -4.54
C CYS A 9 -9.11 17.28 -3.42
N PRO A 10 -8.96 16.39 -2.41
CA PRO A 10 -9.97 16.21 -1.35
C PRO A 10 -10.11 17.43 -0.42
N ASN A 11 -9.15 18.36 -0.46
CA ASN A 11 -9.16 19.55 0.39
C ASN A 11 -9.81 20.77 -0.26
N CYS A 12 -9.71 20.92 -1.59
CA CYS A 12 -10.16 22.13 -2.28
C CYS A 12 -11.02 21.87 -3.54
N GLY A 13 -11.20 20.61 -3.93
CA GLY A 13 -12.06 20.23 -5.07
C GLY A 13 -11.48 20.52 -6.45
N VAL A 14 -10.25 21.02 -6.56
CA VAL A 14 -9.62 21.26 -7.86
C VAL A 14 -9.13 19.95 -8.50
N GLU A 15 -9.30 19.83 -9.81
CA GLU A 15 -8.70 18.76 -10.59
C GLU A 15 -7.18 18.95 -10.70
N VAL A 16 -6.44 17.91 -10.34
CA VAL A 16 -4.99 17.88 -10.42
C VAL A 16 -4.52 16.62 -11.14
N PRO A 17 -3.29 16.60 -11.70
CA PRO A 17 -2.72 15.38 -12.25
C PRO A 17 -2.69 14.24 -11.21
N ALA A 18 -3.00 13.01 -11.61
CA ALA A 18 -2.98 11.86 -10.70
C ALA A 18 -1.58 11.63 -10.09
N SER A 19 -0.53 11.97 -10.84
CA SER A 19 0.87 11.95 -10.44
C SER A 19 1.27 13.08 -9.48
N ALA A 20 0.43 14.10 -9.28
CA ALA A 20 0.75 15.22 -8.39
C ALA A 20 0.91 14.72 -6.94
N GLU A 21 2.06 15.05 -6.34
CA GLU A 21 2.40 14.70 -4.96
C GLU A 21 1.83 15.73 -3.97
N ARG A 22 1.65 16.97 -4.42
CA ARG A 22 1.04 18.05 -3.66
C ARG A 22 0.09 18.85 -4.57
N CYS A 23 -1.02 19.32 -4.01
CA CYS A 23 -1.94 20.21 -4.72
C CYS A 23 -1.27 21.58 -4.93
N PRO A 24 -1.17 22.09 -6.17
CA PRO A 24 -0.54 23.39 -6.45
C PRO A 24 -1.39 24.58 -6.00
N ILE A 25 -2.69 24.36 -5.71
CA ILE A 25 -3.62 25.42 -5.33
C ILE A 25 -3.66 25.62 -3.81
N CYS A 26 -3.85 24.54 -3.05
CA CYS A 26 -4.02 24.63 -1.59
C CYS A 26 -2.87 24.04 -0.78
N GLY A 27 -1.89 23.39 -1.43
CA GLY A 27 -0.74 22.79 -0.74
C GLY A 27 -0.99 21.44 -0.09
N TYR A 28 -2.17 20.81 -0.26
CA TYR A 28 -2.46 19.48 0.29
C TYR A 28 -1.49 18.41 -0.23
N GLU A 29 -0.84 17.66 0.67
CA GLU A 29 0.05 16.56 0.33
C GLU A 29 -0.72 15.25 0.15
N PHE A 30 -0.58 14.65 -1.03
CA PHE A 30 -1.23 13.37 -1.31
C PHE A 30 -0.45 12.23 -0.63
N PRO A 31 -1.13 11.39 0.16
CA PRO A 31 -0.47 10.26 0.81
C PRO A 31 0.05 9.28 -0.25
N ARG A 32 1.37 9.04 -0.25
CA ARG A 32 1.95 7.95 -1.04
C ARG A 32 1.83 6.67 -0.24
N VAL A 33 0.90 5.80 -0.60
CA VAL A 33 0.86 4.44 -0.04
C VAL A 33 1.88 3.57 -0.80
N PRO A 34 3.03 3.20 -0.19
CA PRO A 34 3.99 2.34 -0.86
C PRO A 34 3.37 0.95 -1.10
N VAL A 35 3.45 0.48 -2.35
CA VAL A 35 2.82 -0.77 -2.84
C VAL A 35 3.53 -2.04 -2.32
N HIS A 36 4.41 -1.92 -1.31
CA HIS A 36 5.33 -2.98 -0.87
C HIS A 36 4.65 -4.11 -0.08
N HIS A 37 3.36 -4.00 0.22
CA HIS A 37 2.63 -4.96 1.04
C HIS A 37 2.14 -6.23 0.31
N ARG A 38 2.50 -6.46 -0.96
CA ARG A 38 1.99 -7.64 -1.71
C ARG A 38 2.41 -8.99 -1.11
N LEU A 39 3.63 -9.11 -0.56
CA LEU A 39 4.17 -10.37 -0.02
C LEU A 39 4.36 -10.36 1.51
N VAL A 40 4.28 -9.18 2.14
CA VAL A 40 4.52 -9.01 3.57
C VAL A 40 3.49 -9.79 4.40
N GLY A 41 2.22 -9.78 4.01
CA GLY A 41 1.18 -10.54 4.72
C GLY A 41 1.40 -12.05 4.69
N LEU A 42 1.88 -12.59 3.56
CA LEU A 42 2.22 -14.01 3.43
C LEU A 42 3.42 -14.38 4.29
N LEU A 43 4.46 -13.56 4.31
CA LEU A 43 5.64 -13.78 5.16
C LEU A 43 5.28 -13.76 6.65
N VAL A 44 4.43 -12.85 7.09
CA VAL A 44 3.95 -12.79 8.49
C VAL A 44 3.16 -14.06 8.83
N LEU A 45 2.20 -14.46 7.99
CA LEU A 45 1.42 -15.67 8.21
C LEU A 45 2.30 -16.92 8.31
N VAL A 46 3.26 -17.08 7.41
CA VAL A 46 4.21 -18.20 7.42
C VAL A 46 5.08 -18.16 8.67
N ALA A 47 5.61 -16.99 9.06
CA ALA A 47 6.42 -16.86 10.27
C ALA A 47 5.66 -17.28 11.55
N PHE A 48 4.35 -17.05 11.60
CA PHE A 48 3.50 -17.49 12.72
C PHE A 48 3.12 -18.98 12.65
N LEU A 49 2.82 -19.52 11.47
CA LEU A 49 2.37 -20.92 11.31
C LEU A 49 3.52 -21.93 11.29
N LEU A 50 4.68 -21.57 10.77
CA LEU A 50 5.86 -22.44 10.65
C LEU A 50 6.35 -23.02 11.98
N PRO A 51 6.47 -22.27 13.10
CA PRO A 51 6.85 -22.85 14.39
C PRO A 51 5.82 -23.84 14.92
N LEU A 52 4.52 -23.62 14.68
CA LEU A 52 3.46 -24.54 15.09
C LEU A 52 3.55 -25.86 14.30
N ILE A 53 3.80 -25.78 13.00
CA ILE A 53 4.00 -26.96 12.13
C ILE A 53 5.26 -27.73 12.55
N VAL A 54 6.37 -27.03 12.84
CA VAL A 54 7.63 -27.65 13.29
C VAL A 54 7.45 -28.30 14.66
N ALA A 55 6.81 -27.63 15.62
CA ALA A 55 6.54 -28.19 16.94
C ALA A 55 5.63 -29.42 16.86
N LEU A 56 4.59 -29.37 16.03
CA LEU A 56 3.71 -30.49 15.76
C LEU A 56 4.49 -31.68 15.17
N PHE A 57 5.35 -31.43 14.18
CA PHE A 57 6.20 -32.47 13.59
C PHE A 57 7.16 -33.09 14.61
N PHE A 58 7.78 -32.29 15.48
CA PHE A 58 8.62 -32.79 16.57
C PHE A 58 7.82 -33.59 17.61
N TYR A 59 6.54 -33.29 17.82
CA TYR A 59 5.70 -34.00 18.78
C TYR A 59 5.15 -35.33 18.25
N LEU A 60 4.89 -35.41 16.94
CA LEU A 60 4.38 -36.61 16.26
C LEU A 60 5.47 -37.59 15.82
N ARG A 61 6.74 -37.19 15.91
CA ARG A 61 7.92 -37.97 15.55
C ARG A 61 8.56 -38.58 16.78
#